data_AF-A0A1I8EUU2-F1
#
_entry.id   AF-A0A1I8EUU2-F1
#
_cell.length_a   1.000
_cell.length_b   1.000
_cell.length_c   1.000
_cell.angle_alpha   90.00
_cell.angle_beta   90.00
_cell.angle_gamma   90.00
#
_symmetry.space_group_name_H-M   'P 1'
#
loop_
_entity.id
_entity.type
_entity.pdbx_description
1 polymer ?
#
loop_
_entity_poly.entity_id
_entity_poly.type
_entity_poly.pdbx_seq_one_letter_code
_entity_poly.pdbx_strand_id
1 'polypeptide(L)'
;SALPPFLNYNNFHLLQYAECRGAKVYEIQGIQDMDQCIHACQQFGCAAINFFQLGEFEFMCEILGTVVGVVPAQGAACYTATF
;
A
#
# COMPACT_ATOMS: atom_id res chain seq x y z
N SER A 1 12.59 18.71 7.90
CA SER A 1 11.21 19.14 7.60
C SER A 1 10.31 17.95 7.83
N ALA A 2 9.36 18.00 8.75
CA ALA A 2 8.44 16.88 8.97
C ALA A 2 7.42 16.86 7.83
N LEU A 3 7.35 15.75 7.10
CA LEU A 3 6.34 15.50 6.07
C LEU A 3 4.95 15.47 6.72
N PRO A 4 3.89 15.96 6.05
CA PRO A 4 2.54 15.92 6.60
C PRO A 4 2.11 14.46 6.79
N PRO A 5 1.44 14.11 7.91
CA PRO A 5 1.29 12.72 8.33
C PRO A 5 0.26 11.91 7.51
N PHE A 6 -0.54 12.56 6.66
CA PHE A 6 -1.55 11.89 5.85
C PHE A 6 -1.72 12.62 4.52
N LEU A 7 -1.59 11.89 3.42
CA LEU A 7 -2.03 12.32 2.09
C LEU A 7 -3.16 11.39 1.69
N ASN A 8 -4.30 11.96 1.30
CA ASN A 8 -5.36 11.19 0.67
C ASN A 8 -5.00 11.03 -0.80
N TYR A 9 -4.98 9.78 -1.27
CA TYR A 9 -4.76 9.44 -2.67
C TYR A 9 -5.81 8.40 -3.06
N ASN A 10 -6.76 8.78 -3.92
CA ASN A 10 -7.82 7.90 -4.45
C ASN A 10 -8.52 7.00 -3.39
N ASN A 11 -9.34 7.54 -2.48
CA ASN A 11 -10.01 6.76 -1.43
C ASN A 11 -9.08 5.88 -0.57
N PHE A 12 -7.78 6.24 -0.48
CA PHE A 12 -6.83 5.65 0.45
C PHE A 12 -6.23 6.72 1.36
N HIS A 13 -6.01 6.36 2.62
CA HIS A 13 -5.14 7.09 3.53
C HIS A 13 -3.70 6.54 3.43
N LEU A 14 -2.74 7.42 3.17
CA LEU A 14 -1.31 7.06 3.09
C LEU A 14 -0.61 7.18 4.45
N LEU A 15 0.08 6.11 4.83
CA LEU A 15 1.07 6.03 5.90
C LEU A 15 2.44 5.74 5.29
N GLN A 16 3.31 6.75 5.25
CA GLN A 16 4.67 6.60 4.71
C GLN A 16 5.59 5.87 5.71
N TYR A 17 6.62 5.21 5.19
CA TYR A 17 7.62 4.48 5.99
C TYR A 17 6.99 3.42 6.90
N ALA A 18 5.92 2.79 6.39
CA ALA A 18 5.08 1.88 7.14
C ALA A 18 4.56 0.76 6.25
N GLU A 19 4.34 -0.40 6.88
CA GLU A 19 3.72 -1.59 6.29
C GLU A 19 2.47 -1.93 7.10
N CYS A 20 1.34 -2.08 6.42
CA CYS A 20 0.13 -2.63 7.00
C CYS A 20 0.33 -4.14 7.25
N ARG A 21 -0.06 -4.64 8.43
CA ARG A 21 -0.10 -6.08 8.75
C ARG A 21 -1.51 -6.59 8.58
N GLY A 22 -1.66 -7.74 7.92
CA GLY A 22 -2.95 -8.35 7.68
C GLY A 22 -2.89 -9.55 6.73
N ALA A 23 -4.05 -10.03 6.29
CA ALA A 23 -4.12 -11.16 5.38
C ALA A 23 -3.92 -10.69 3.93
N LYS A 24 -2.78 -11.06 3.33
CA LYS A 24 -2.53 -10.85 1.89
C LYS A 24 -3.46 -11.72 1.05
N VAL A 25 -4.13 -11.10 0.09
CA VAL A 25 -5.02 -11.77 -0.88
C VAL A 25 -4.43 -11.78 -2.28
N TYR A 26 -3.54 -10.83 -2.60
CA TYR A 26 -2.91 -10.75 -3.92
C TYR A 26 -1.57 -10.02 -3.84
N GLU A 27 -0.70 -10.24 -4.82
CA GLU A 27 0.60 -9.59 -4.96
C GLU A 27 0.86 -9.25 -6.42
N ILE A 28 1.45 -8.08 -6.67
CA ILE A 28 1.85 -7.63 -8.00
C ILE A 28 3.31 -7.19 -7.94
N GLN A 29 4.15 -7.78 -8.77
CA GLN A 29 5.57 -7.44 -8.90
C GLN A 29 5.82 -6.65 -10.18
N GLY A 30 6.90 -5.87 -10.21
CA GLY A 30 7.30 -5.12 -11.40
C GLY A 30 6.32 -4.03 -11.82
N ILE A 31 5.57 -3.48 -10.86
CA ILE A 31 4.58 -2.42 -11.13
C ILE A 31 5.29 -1.17 -11.64
N GLN A 32 4.70 -0.54 -12.65
CA GLN A 32 5.20 0.72 -13.22
C GLN A 32 4.60 1.93 -12.51
N ASP A 33 3.42 1.76 -11.94
CA ASP A 33 2.68 2.80 -11.25
C ASP A 33 1.69 2.20 -10.23
N MET A 34 1.31 3.01 -9.24
CA MET A 34 0.42 2.67 -8.15
C MET A 34 -1.01 2.35 -8.60
N ASP A 35 -1.46 2.87 -9.73
CA ASP A 35 -2.80 2.61 -10.27
C ASP A 35 -3.06 1.10 -10.50
N GLN A 36 -2.01 0.31 -10.80
CA GLN A 36 -2.13 -1.15 -10.92
C GLN A 36 -2.58 -1.80 -9.60
N CYS A 37 -2.05 -1.31 -8.49
CA CYS A 37 -2.37 -1.80 -7.14
C CYS A 37 -3.75 -1.32 -6.69
N ILE A 38 -4.13 -0.09 -7.05
CA ILE A 38 -5.45 0.46 -6.76
C ILE A 38 -6.53 -0.35 -7.47
N HIS A 39 -6.37 -0.62 -8.77
CA HIS A 39 -7.33 -1.43 -9.52
C HIS A 39 -7.45 -2.84 -8.95
N ALA A 40 -6.33 -3.48 -8.58
CA ALA A 40 -6.38 -4.78 -7.93
C ALA A 40 -7.08 -4.72 -6.58
N CYS A 41 -6.78 -3.73 -5.74
CA CYS A 41 -7.46 -3.56 -4.46
C CYS A 41 -8.98 -3.41 -4.64
N GLN A 42 -9.42 -2.60 -5.60
CA GLN A 42 -10.84 -2.43 -5.91
C GLN A 42 -11.48 -3.73 -6.39
N GLN A 43 -10.80 -4.48 -7.26
CA GLN A 43 -11.28 -5.78 -7.76
C GLN A 43 -11.44 -6.81 -6.64
N PHE A 44 -10.53 -6.83 -5.67
CA PHE A 44 -10.54 -7.76 -4.54
C PHE A 44 -11.31 -7.25 -3.31
N GLY A 45 -11.81 -6.01 -3.32
CA GLY A 45 -12.44 -5.41 -2.14
C GLY A 45 -11.47 -5.33 -0.95
N CYS A 46 -10.27 -4.81 -1.18
CA CYS A 46 -9.19 -4.86 -0.20
C CYS A 46 -9.36 -3.83 0.94
N ALA A 47 -8.77 -4.13 2.09
CA ALA A 47 -8.68 -3.23 3.24
C ALA A 47 -7.45 -2.31 3.17
N ALA A 48 -6.35 -2.75 2.56
CA ALA A 48 -5.17 -1.94 2.35
C ALA A 48 -4.24 -2.45 1.24
N ILE A 49 -3.36 -1.58 0.78
CA ILE A 49 -2.23 -1.89 -0.11
C ILE A 49 -0.94 -1.59 0.64
N ASN A 50 0.00 -2.54 0.63
CA ASN A 50 1.41 -2.21 0.88
C ASN A 50 2.09 -1.96 -0.45
N PHE A 51 2.72 -0.80 -0.62
CA PHE A 51 3.56 -0.48 -1.76
C PHE A 51 5.02 -0.52 -1.32
N PHE A 52 5.84 -1.29 -2.03
CA PHE A 52 7.24 -1.50 -1.70
C PHE A 52 8.13 -1.02 -2.85
N GLN A 53 9.18 -0.29 -2.49
CA GLN A 53 10.32 -0.03 -3.35
C GLN A 53 11.42 -1.06 -3.03
N LEU A 54 11.66 -1.98 -3.96
CA LEU A 54 12.67 -3.03 -3.83
C LEU A 54 14.05 -2.58 -4.33
N GLY A 55 14.06 -1.61 -5.25
CA GLY A 55 15.27 -1.01 -5.82
C GLY A 55 15.00 0.38 -6.40
N GLU A 56 15.96 0.97 -7.10
CA GLU A 56 15.81 2.32 -7.68
C GLU A 56 14.61 2.42 -8.63
N PHE A 57 14.37 1.35 -9.40
CA PHE A 57 13.27 1.26 -10.39
C PHE A 57 12.43 -0.01 -10.24
N GLU A 58 12.58 -0.72 -9.13
CA GLU A 58 11.88 -1.99 -8.89
C GLU A 58 10.84 -1.79 -7.79
N PHE A 59 9.58 -1.98 -8.14
CA PHE A 59 8.44 -1.77 -7.26
C PHE A 59 7.53 -2.99 -7.27
N MET A 60 6.86 -3.20 -6.14
CA MET A 60 5.81 -4.21 -6.00
C MET A 60 4.73 -3.71 -5.04
N CYS A 61 3.58 -4.38 -5.04
CA CYS A 61 2.58 -4.16 -4.03
C CYS A 61 1.90 -5.45 -3.57
N GLU A 62 1.49 -5.44 -2.31
CA GLU A 62 0.65 -6.47 -1.71
C GLU A 62 -0.74 -5.90 -1.46
N ILE A 63 -1.76 -6.66 -1.83
CA ILE A 63 -3.16 -6.35 -1.59
C ILE A 63 -3.60 -7.13 -0.36
N LEU A 64 -4.08 -6.43 0.66
CA LEU A 64 -4.52 -7.02 1.92
C LEU A 64 -6.04 -7.00 2.01
N GLY A 65 -6.64 -8.16 2.25
CA GLY A 65 -8.08 -8.28 2.50
C GLY A 65 -8.49 -7.86 3.92
N THR A 66 -7.54 -7.84 4.85
CA THR A 66 -7.74 -7.39 6.23
C THR A 66 -6.54 -6.58 6.71
N VAL A 67 -6.73 -5.74 7.73
CA VAL A 67 -5.65 -5.05 8.45
C VAL A 67 -5.83 -5.29 9.94
N VAL A 68 -4.77 -5.76 10.60
CA VAL A 68 -4.72 -6.01 12.05
C VAL A 68 -3.74 -5.07 12.77
N GLY A 69 -2.94 -4.32 12.02
CA GLY A 69 -2.00 -3.36 12.57
C GLY A 69 -1.13 -2.71 11.50
N VAL A 70 -0.24 -1.84 11.94
CA VAL A 70 0.74 -1.15 11.08
C VAL A 70 2.08 -1.18 11.81
N VAL A 71 3.16 -1.44 11.07
CA VAL A 71 4.52 -1.42 11.62
C VAL A 71 5.43 -0.47 10.82
N PRO A 72 6.44 0.14 11.45
CA PRO A 72 7.44 0.90 10.71
C PRO A 72 8.20 0.02 9.72
N ALA A 73 8.35 0.49 8.49
CA ALA A 73 9.06 -0.21 7.41
C ALA A 73 9.70 0.78 6.44
N GLN A 74 11.03 0.78 6.34
CA GLN A 74 11.73 1.62 5.37
C GLN A 74 11.54 1.05 3.96
N GLY A 75 11.31 1.93 2.98
CA GLY A 75 11.04 1.52 1.58
C GLY A 75 9.62 1.01 1.34
N ALA A 76 8.72 1.14 2.33
CA ALA A 76 7.31 0.76 2.21
C ALA A 76 6.37 1.93 2.52
N ALA A 77 5.18 1.85 1.95
CA ALA A 77 4.07 2.72 2.28
C ALA A 77 2.77 1.91 2.39
N CYS A 78 2.00 2.19 3.43
CA CYS A 78 0.76 1.53 3.77
C CYS A 78 -0.41 2.44 3.36
N TYR A 79 -1.25 1.98 2.43
CA TYR A 79 -2.41 2.70 1.90
C TYR A 79 -3.68 1.99 2.38
N THR A 80 -4.38 2.54 3.37
CA THR A 80 -5.62 1.93 3.90
C THR A 80 -6.83 2.45 3.15
N ALA A 81 -7.70 1.56 2.68
CA ALA A 81 -8.93 1.90 1.97
C ALA A 81 -9.91 2.66 2.87
N THR A 82 -10.68 3.60 2.28
CA THR A 82 -11.63 4.47 3.00
C THR A 82 -13.07 4.37 2.48
N PHE A 83 -13.39 3.35 1.67
CA PHE A 83 -14.69 3.17 1.02
C PHE A 83 -15.55 2.10 1.69
#